data_AF-A0A538JAA3-F1
#
_entry.id   AF-A0A538JAA3-F1
#
_cell.length_a   1.000
_cell.length_b   1.000
_cell.length_c   1.000
_cell.angle_alpha   90.00
_cell.angle_beta   90.00
_cell.angle_gamma   90.00
#
_symmetry.space_group_name_H-M   'P 1'
#
loop_
_entity.id
_entity.type
_entity.pdbx_description
1 polymer ?
#
loop_
_entity_poly.entity_id
_entity_poly.type
_entity_poly.pdbx_seq_one_letter_code
_entity_poly.pdbx_strand_id
1 'polypeptide(L)' 'MTDTTITELHHRSADGIEVSLLWSRVTNALTVAVEDSRSGLSFEVPAPADKALDVFEHPYAYAA' A
#
# COMPACT_ATOMS: atom_id res chain seq x y z
N MET A 1 13.57 14.02 -5.43
CA MET A 1 13.24 14.37 -4.03
C MET A 1 11.99 13.59 -3.70
N THR A 2 12.13 12.39 -3.13
CA THR A 2 10.99 11.60 -2.68
C THR A 2 10.33 12.37 -1.54
N ASP A 3 9.09 12.76 -1.76
CA ASP A 3 8.34 13.65 -0.90
C ASP A 3 8.26 13.07 0.51
N THR A 4 8.93 13.70 1.48
CA THR A 4 9.04 13.24 2.89
C THR A 4 7.70 13.34 3.65
N THR A 5 6.57 13.42 2.95
CA THR A 5 5.23 13.57 3.52
C THR A 5 4.40 12.28 3.50
N ILE A 6 4.93 11.20 2.90
CA ILE A 6 4.35 9.87 3.01
C ILE A 6 4.64 9.30 4.40
N THR A 7 3.57 8.95 5.13
CA THR A 7 3.64 8.27 6.43
C THR A 7 3.11 6.85 6.24
N GLU A 8 3.89 5.84 6.65
CA GLU A 8 3.38 4.48 6.77
C GLU A 8 2.46 4.38 7.99
N LEU A 9 1.23 3.92 7.78
CA LEU A 9 0.23 3.73 8.82
C LEU A 9 0.15 2.29 9.30
N HIS A 10 0.39 1.34 8.40
CA HIS A 10 0.35 -0.08 8.70
C HIS A 10 1.25 -0.83 7.73
N HIS A 11 1.82 -1.93 8.19
CA HIS A 11 2.73 -2.75 7.42
C HIS A 11 2.54 -4.21 7.81
N ARG A 12 2.58 -5.09 6.81
CA ARG A 12 2.64 -6.53 7.01
C ARG A 12 3.60 -7.16 6.02
N SER A 13 4.25 -8.22 6.47
CA SER A 13 5.07 -9.09 5.65
C SER A 13 4.58 -10.53 5.77
N ALA A 14 4.39 -11.21 4.65
CA ALA A 14 3.97 -12.60 4.61
C ALA A 14 4.57 -13.30 3.39
N ASP A 15 5.29 -14.41 3.63
CA ASP A 15 5.81 -15.29 2.58
C ASP A 15 6.55 -14.57 1.44
N GLY A 16 7.31 -13.51 1.75
CA GLY A 16 8.06 -12.71 0.77
C GLY A 16 7.25 -11.63 0.05
N ILE A 17 6.02 -11.38 0.48
CA ILE A 17 5.20 -10.26 0.05
C ILE A 17 5.16 -9.24 1.19
N GLU A 18 5.58 -8.02 0.91
CA GLU A 18 5.51 -6.88 1.79
C GLU A 18 4.32 -6.02 1.36
N VAL A 19 3.46 -5.62 2.31
CA VAL A 19 2.32 -4.74 2.05
C VAL A 19 2.35 -3.60 3.05
N SER A 20 2.39 -2.37 2.55
CA SER A 20 2.40 -1.14 3.36
C SER A 20 1.23 -0.24 3.02
N LEU A 21 0.47 0.18 4.03
CA LEU A 21 -0.52 1.24 3.91
C LEU A 21 0.17 2.59 4.12
N LEU A 22 0.23 3.37 3.06
CA LEU A 22 0.90 4.65 3.00
C LEU A 22 -0.13 5.78 2.96
N TRP A 23 0.13 6.85 3.71
CA TRP A 23 -0.69 8.05 3.73
C TRP A 23 0.13 9.26 3.29
N SER A 24 -0.33 9.94 2.25
CA SER A 24 0.20 11.25 1.85
C SER A 24 -0.48 12.35 2.65
N ARG A 25 0.28 13.04 3.49
CA ARG A 25 -0.25 14.18 4.26
C ARG A 25 -0.59 15.39 3.39
N VAL A 26 0.05 15.51 2.22
CA VAL A 26 -0.15 16.64 1.30
C VAL A 26 -1.48 16.53 0.59
N THR A 27 -1.81 15.35 0.06
CA THR A 27 -3.06 15.12 -0.69
C THR A 27 -4.15 14.50 0.16
N ASN A 28 -3.83 14.10 1.39
CA ASN A 28 -4.67 13.28 2.26
C ASN A 28 -5.10 11.95 1.60
N ALA A 29 -4.31 11.46 0.64
CA ALA A 29 -4.57 10.21 -0.06
C ALA A 29 -3.92 9.03 0.65
N LEU A 30 -4.60 7.89 0.61
CA LEU A 30 -4.12 6.62 1.12
C LEU A 30 -3.84 5.69 -0.06
N THR A 31 -2.72 4.98 0.02
CA THR A 31 -2.24 4.07 -1.00
C THR A 31 -1.72 2.81 -0.33
N VAL A 32 -2.06 1.64 -0.87
CA VAL A 32 -1.46 0.37 -0.45
C VAL A 32 -0.36 0.04 -1.44
N ALA A 33 0.87 0.00 -0.97
CA ALA A 33 2.03 -0.48 -1.73
C ALA A 33 2.22 -1.97 -1.44
N VAL A 34 2.40 -2.76 -2.49
CA VAL A 34 2.73 -4.18 -2.42
C VAL A 34 4.07 -4.40 -3.09
N GLU A 35 4.97 -5.11 -2.43
CA GLU A 35 6.25 -5.57 -2.97
C GLU A 35 6.34 -7.09 -2.80
N ASP A 36 6.24 -7.80 -3.92
CA ASP A 36 6.42 -9.24 -3.99
C ASP A 36 7.86 -9.53 -4.42
N SER A 37 8.70 -9.84 -3.42
CA SER A 37 10.11 -10.20 -3.63
C SER A 37 10.30 -11.53 -4.38
N ARG A 38 9.28 -12.39 -4.42
CA ARG A 38 9.35 -13.71 -5.08
C ARG A 38 9.17 -13.58 -6.57
N SER A 39 8.24 -12.75 -7.01
CA SER A 39 8.06 -12.44 -8.43
C SER A 39 8.91 -11.26 -8.89
N GLY A 40 9.45 -10.48 -7.95
CA GLY A 40 10.12 -9.20 -8.24
C GLY A 40 9.14 -8.15 -8.75
N LEU A 41 7.87 -8.22 -8.34
CA LEU A 41 6.82 -7.30 -8.77
C LEU A 41 6.48 -6.36 -7.63
N SER A 42 6.30 -5.08 -7.95
CA SER A 42 5.76 -4.12 -7.01
C SER A 42 4.69 -3.27 -7.68
N PHE A 43 3.66 -2.94 -6.93
CA PHE A 43 2.55 -2.12 -7.41
C PHE A 43 1.89 -1.37 -6.26
N GLU A 44 1.17 -0.32 -6.63
CA GLU A 44 0.46 0.54 -5.69
C GLU A 44 -1.03 0.58 -6.06
N VAL A 45 -1.88 0.51 -5.04
CA VAL A 45 -3.33 0.54 -5.19
C VAL A 45 -3.88 1.73 -4.41
N PRO A 46 -4.63 2.64 -5.05
CA PRO A 46 -5.34 3.70 -4.34
C PRO A 46 -6.31 3.10 -3.33
N ALA A 47 -6.24 3.53 -2.08
CA ALA A 47 -7.02 2.98 -0.98
C ALA A 47 -7.95 4.07 -0.43
N PRO A 48 -9.22 4.14 -0.83
CA PRO A 48 -10.18 5.08 -0.26
C PRO A 48 -10.24 4.94 1.26
N ALA A 49 -10.34 6.05 2.01
CA ALA A 49 -10.24 6.03 3.47
C ALA A 49 -11.28 5.13 4.16
N ASP A 50 -12.46 4.98 3.56
CA ASP A 50 -13.54 4.10 4.02
C ASP A 50 -13.25 2.60 3.78
N LYS A 51 -12.32 2.28 2.88
CA LYS A 51 -11.94 0.90 2.50
C LYS A 51 -10.45 0.62 2.67
N ALA A 52 -9.70 1.52 3.31
CA ALA A 52 -8.24 1.44 3.31
C ALA A 52 -7.73 0.13 3.92
N LEU A 53 -8.38 -0.34 4.99
CA LEU A 53 -8.11 -1.64 5.60
C LEU A 53 -8.50 -2.81 4.69
N ASP A 54 -9.63 -2.74 3.99
CA ASP A 54 -10.06 -3.81 3.07
C ASP A 54 -9.12 -3.94 1.86
N VAL A 55 -8.67 -2.82 1.30
CA VAL A 55 -7.65 -2.77 0.24
C VAL A 55 -6.31 -3.28 0.76
N PHE A 56 -5.94 -2.95 2.00
CA PHE A 56 -4.71 -3.44 2.63
C PHE A 56 -4.74 -4.96 2.86
N GLU A 57 -5.88 -5.49 3.27
CA GLU A 57 -6.06 -6.93 3.47
C GLU A 57 -6.14 -7.71 2.15
N HIS A 58 -6.69 -7.10 1.10
CA HIS A 58 -6.94 -7.75 -0.19
C HIS A 58 -6.42 -6.95 -1.40
N PRO A 59 -5.13 -6.56 -1.46
CA PRO A 59 -4.64 -5.64 -2.48
C PRO A 59 -4.74 -6.22 -3.90
N TYR A 60 -4.54 -7.53 -4.06
CA TYR A 60 -4.68 -8.21 -5.35
C TYR A 60 -6.12 -8.23 -5.89
N ALA A 61 -7.14 -8.11 -5.04
CA ALA A 61 -8.52 -8.01 -5.49
C ALA A 61 -8.85 -6.63 -6.06
N TYR A 62 -8.15 -5.60 -5.59
CA TYR A 62 -8.31 -4.20 -6.02
C TYR A 62 -7.34 -3.77 -7.13
N ALA A 63 -6.37 -4.62 -7.46
CA ALA A 63 -5.42 -4.40 -8.56
C ALA A 63 -5.86 -5.01 -9.91
N ALA A 64 -7.06 -5.61 -9.97
CA ALA A 64 -7.61 -6.32 -11.13
C ALA A 64 -8.30 -5.42 -12.18
#